data_AF-A0A957SQM2-F1
#
_entry.id   AF-A0A957SQM2-F1
#
_cell.length_a   1.000
_cell.length_b   1.000
_cell.length_c   1.000
_cell.angle_alpha   90.00
_cell.angle_beta   90.00
_cell.angle_gamma   90.00
#
_symmetry.space_group_name_H-M   'P 1'
#
loop_
_entity.id
_entity.type
_entity.pdbx_description
1 polymer ?
#
loop_
_entity_poly.entity_id
_entity_poly.type
_entity_poly.pdbx_seq_one_letter_code
_entity_poly.pdbx_strand_id
1 'polypeptide(L)' 'DCGLGILAAARALELDFVPLLQERYDLVIPLVHYESELLAPLLHAIRTPEFAQRVQELGGYEVTGMGDVIETT' A
#
# COMPACT_ATOMS: atom_id res chain seq x y z
N ASP A 1 -23.05 -17.22 -6.58
CA ASP A 1 -23.10 -15.73 -6.61
C ASP A 1 -21.72 -15.17 -6.28
N CYS A 2 -21.35 -14.01 -6.83
CA CYS A 2 -20.06 -13.34 -6.59
C CYS A 2 -20.22 -11.81 -6.50
N GLY A 3 -19.22 -11.13 -5.95
CA GLY A 3 -19.16 -9.67 -5.83
C GLY A 3 -17.72 -9.15 -5.94
N LEU A 4 -17.55 -7.83 -6.03
CA LEU A 4 -16.23 -7.19 -6.05
C LEU A 4 -15.66 -7.09 -4.64
N GLY A 5 -14.36 -7.34 -4.51
CA GLY A 5 -13.65 -7.26 -3.23
C GLY A 5 -12.13 -7.29 -3.43
N ILE A 6 -11.39 -7.08 -2.34
CA ILE A 6 -9.93 -7.12 -2.32
C ILE A 6 -9.43 -8.52 -1.96
N LEU A 7 -8.25 -8.90 -2.48
CA LEU A 7 -7.66 -10.22 -2.24
C LEU A 7 -7.42 -10.50 -0.74
N ALA A 8 -7.04 -9.48 0.04
CA ALA A 8 -6.86 -9.63 1.48
C ALA A 8 -8.13 -10.12 2.20
N ALA A 9 -9.30 -9.61 1.81
CA ALA A 9 -10.59 -10.01 2.39
C ALA A 9 -10.99 -11.44 1.98
N ALA A 10 -10.78 -11.81 0.71
CA ALA A 10 -11.05 -13.17 0.24
C ALA A 10 -10.18 -14.20 0.97
N ARG A 11 -8.89 -13.90 1.21
CA ARG A 11 -7.99 -14.76 1.99
C ARG A 11 -8.44 -14.90 3.45
N ALA A 12 -8.81 -13.80 4.09
CA ALA A 12 -9.27 -13.81 5.49
C ALA A 12 -10.56 -14.62 5.70
N LEU A 13 -11.36 -14.81 4.64
CA LEU A 13 -12.62 -15.53 4.66
C LEU A 13 -12.56 -16.90 3.95
N GLU A 14 -11.36 -17.34 3.52
CA GLU A 14 -11.15 -18.60 2.79
C GLU A 14 -12.03 -18.74 1.53
N LEU A 15 -12.22 -17.64 0.80
CA LEU A 15 -13.02 -17.59 -0.43
C LEU A 15 -12.16 -17.72 -1.68
N ASP A 16 -12.75 -18.28 -2.74
CA ASP A 16 -12.17 -18.22 -4.08
C ASP A 16 -12.02 -16.76 -4.55
N PHE A 17 -10.92 -16.46 -5.23
CA PHE A 17 -10.63 -15.12 -5.76
C PHE A 17 -10.19 -15.18 -7.23
N VAL A 18 -10.87 -14.41 -8.07
CA VAL A 18 -10.51 -14.22 -9.47
C VAL A 18 -9.96 -12.80 -9.63
N PRO A 19 -8.65 -12.62 -9.92
CA PRO A 19 -8.07 -11.28 -10.07
C PRO A 19 -8.61 -10.60 -11.34
N LEU A 20 -9.13 -9.39 -11.19
CA LEU A 20 -9.64 -8.58 -12.31
C LEU A 20 -8.70 -7.43 -12.66
N LEU A 21 -8.23 -6.71 -11.64
CA LEU A 21 -7.34 -5.56 -11.76
C LEU A 21 -6.48 -5.43 -10.51
N GLN A 22 -5.32 -4.81 -10.68
CA GLN A 22 -4.47 -4.37 -9.59
C GLN A 22 -4.61 -2.86 -9.46
N GLU A 23 -5.03 -2.40 -8.29
CA GLU A 23 -5.19 -0.97 -8.01
C GLU A 23 -3.94 -0.46 -7.30
N ARG A 24 -3.41 0.67 -7.78
CA ARG A 24 -2.28 1.37 -7.16
C ARG A 24 -2.83 2.48 -6.28
N TYR A 25 -2.33 2.54 -5.04
CA TYR A 25 -2.62 3.60 -4.09
C TYR A 25 -1.37 4.42 -3.83
N ASP A 26 -1.48 5.73 -4.00
CA ASP A 26 -0.43 6.69 -3.63
C ASP A 26 -0.86 7.46 -2.37
N LEU A 27 0.08 7.71 -1.46
CA LEU A 27 -0.15 8.53 -0.27
C LEU A 27 0.05 10.01 -0.63
N VAL A 28 -1.05 10.75 -0.77
CA VAL A 28 -0.99 12.18 -1.08
C VAL A 28 -0.73 12.99 0.20
N ILE A 29 0.35 13.77 0.20
CA ILE A 29 0.78 14.56 1.35
C ILE A 29 1.01 16.01 0.89
N PRO A 30 0.35 17.02 1.50
CA PRO A 30 0.69 18.42 1.25
C PRO A 30 2.16 18.71 1.58
N LEU A 31 2.85 19.47 0.73
CA LEU A 31 4.29 19.69 0.83
C LEU A 31 4.73 20.21 2.21
N VAL A 32 3.95 21.13 2.80
CA VAL A 32 4.20 21.67 4.15
C VAL A 32 4.27 20.58 5.25
N HIS A 33 3.57 19.46 5.06
CA HIS A 33 3.61 18.33 5.99
C HIS A 33 4.70 17.32 5.61
N TYR A 34 4.94 17.12 4.30
CA TYR A 34 6.00 16.25 3.82
C TYR A 34 7.39 16.72 4.25
N GLU A 35 7.63 18.04 4.21
CA GLU A 35 8.90 18.66 4.63
C GLU A 35 9.02 18.82 6.16
N SER A 36 7.96 18.52 6.90
CA SER A 36 7.96 18.64 8.36
C SER A 36 8.43 17.37 9.06
N GLU A 37 9.04 17.52 10.24
CA GLU A 37 9.46 16.41 11.11
C GLU A 37 8.28 15.51 11.56
N LEU A 38 7.03 15.99 11.43
CA LEU A 38 5.83 15.26 11.83
C LEU A 38 5.71 13.91 11.12
N LEU A 39 6.04 13.87 9.83
CA LEU A 39 5.89 12.67 9.00
C LEU A 39 7.20 11.93 8.77
N ALA A 40 8.35 12.46 9.22
CA ALA A 40 9.65 11.82 9.05
C ALA A 40 9.69 10.35 9.51
N PRO A 41 9.10 9.96 10.67
CA PRO A 41 9.09 8.55 11.09
C PRO A 41 8.28 7.65 10.14
N LEU A 42 7.14 8.14 9.64
CA LEU A 42 6.31 7.41 8.68
C LEU A 42 7.04 7.25 7.34
N LEU A 43 7.59 8.34 6.80
CA LEU A 43 8.32 8.34 5.54
C LEU A 43 9.58 7.46 5.59
N HIS A 44 10.22 7.38 6.76
CA HIS A 44 11.30 6.44 7.00
C HIS A 44 10.78 4.99 6.98
N ALA A 45 9.75 4.69 7.77
CA ALA A 45 9.19 3.34 7.90
C ALA A 45 8.74 2.77 6.55
N ILE A 46 8.04 3.53 5.71
CA ILE A 46 7.56 3.04 4.40
C ILE A 46 8.68 2.69 3.42
N ARG A 47 9.91 3.17 3.66
CA ARG A 47 11.10 2.89 2.83
C ARG A 47 11.94 1.73 3.37
N THR A 48 11.60 1.15 4.52
CA THR A 48 12.40 0.05 5.07
C THR A 48 12.00 -1.30 4.47
N PRO A 49 12.96 -2.19 4.19
CA PRO A 49 12.68 -3.53 3.70
C PRO A 49 11.78 -4.33 4.65
N GLU A 50 11.94 -4.15 5.97
CA GLU A 50 11.17 -4.84 6.98
C GLU A 50 9.69 -4.46 6.92
N PHE A 51 9.39 -3.19 6.64
CA PHE A 51 8.01 -2.75 6.50
C PHE A 51 7.38 -3.25 5.20
N ALA A 52 8.12 -3.20 4.09
CA ALA A 52 7.67 -3.76 2.81
C ALA A 52 7.39 -5.27 2.92
N GLN A 53 8.25 -6.02 3.61
CA GLN A 53 8.03 -7.43 3.87
C GLN A 53 6.73 -7.68 4.65
N ARG A 54 6.48 -6.91 5.72
CA ARG A 54 5.23 -7.03 6.48
C ARG A 54 4.00 -6.74 5.65
N VAL A 55 4.06 -5.77 4.73
CA VAL A 55 2.94 -5.48 3.82
C VAL A 55 2.70 -6.64 2.85
N GLN A 56 3.75 -7.25 2.31
CA GLN A 56 3.62 -8.46 1.48
C GLN A 56 3.00 -9.63 2.25
N GLU A 57 3.36 -9.79 3.52
CA GLU A 57 2.82 -10.84 4.42
C GLU A 57 1.33 -10.68 4.71
N LEU A 58 0.77 -9.46 4.69
CA LEU A 58 -0.68 -9.23 4.79
C LEU A 58 -1.45 -9.94 3.66
N GLY A 59 -0.79 -10.15 2.52
CA GLY A 59 -1.34 -10.88 1.40
C GLY A 59 -2.33 -10.05 0.57
N GLY A 60 -2.09 -10.04 -0.74
CA GLY A 60 -2.92 -9.28 -1.68
C GLY A 60 -2.56 -7.81 -1.79
N TYR A 61 -1.40 -7.41 -1.26
CA TYR A 61 -0.76 -6.12 -1.50
C TYR A 61 0.55 -6.31 -2.23
N GLU A 62 0.77 -5.48 -3.24
CA GLU A 62 2.05 -5.35 -3.93
C GLU A 62 2.81 -4.13 -3.40
N VAL A 63 4.13 -4.25 -3.26
CA VAL A 63 4.99 -3.18 -2.73
C VAL A 63 5.83 -2.50 -3.82
N THR A 64 5.51 -2.78 -5.09
CA THR A 64 6.19 -2.14 -6.22
C THR A 64 5.97 -0.62 -6.17
N GLY A 65 7.06 0.14 -6.12
CA GLY A 65 7.05 1.61 -6.02
C GLY A 65 6.73 2.16 -4.63
N MET A 66 6.71 1.30 -3.61
CA MET A 66 6.48 1.72 -2.23
C MET A 66 7.59 2.65 -1.73
N GLY A 67 7.21 3.83 -1.24
CA GLY A 67 8.15 4.84 -0.74
C GLY A 67 8.75 5.75 -1.82
N ASP A 68 8.42 5.51 -3.09
CA ASP A 68 8.73 6.42 -4.20
C ASP A 68 7.94 7.72 -4.06
N VAL A 69 8.56 8.82 -4.45
CA VAL A 69 7.93 10.15 -4.43
C VAL A 69 7.56 10.51 -5.86
N ILE A 70 6.29 10.84 -6.07
CA ILE A 70 5.79 11.38 -7.33
C ILE A 70 5.40 12.84 -7.07
N GLU A 71 6.10 13.76 -7.72
CA GLU A 71 5.70 15.17 -7.72
C GLU A 71 4.54 15.36 -8.70
N THR A 72 3.47 15.98 -8.22
CA THR A 72 2.32 16.37 -9.05
C THR A 72 2.33 17.89 -9.17
N THR A 73 2.45 18.38 -10.42
CA THR A 73 2.51 19.80 -10.78
C THR A 73 1.17 20.51 -10.57
#